data_AF-A0A2D6TTB5-F1
#
_entry.id   AF-A0A2D6TTB5-F1
#
_cell.length_a   1.000
_cell.length_b   1.000
_cell.length_c   1.000
_cell.angle_alpha   90.00
_cell.angle_beta   90.00
_cell.angle_gamma   90.00
#
_symmetry.space_group_name_H-M   'P 1'
#
loop_
_entity.id
_entity.type
_entity.pdbx_description
1 polymer ?
#
loop_
_entity_poly.entity_id
_entity_poly.type
_entity_poly.pdbx_seq_one_letter_code
_entity_poly.pdbx_strand_id
1 'polypeptide(L)'
;MAINILAQLGLPFLVEIVSGVLRGVNHPSAQTTADALDDLQNTINTGGLSGEALGEANRHLEEMARLKIEEQTKLAGEVNKSLRAEIASNDPYVRRMRPTFGYLMALTWAAQMFGVAYIMIFNTREAILVIEAIESLGTIWAVALSVLGIYVYKRSDEKKAQSKFFYIEEEEHSAKIDRKIETDIKVKGEHIYNE
;
A
#
# COMPACT_ATOMS: atom_id res chain seq x y z
N MET A 1 -37.66 -15.40 -16.91
CA MET A 1 -38.17 -16.76 -16.64
C MET A 1 -37.23 -17.60 -15.77
N ALA A 2 -35.90 -17.59 -16.00
CA ALA A 2 -34.94 -18.34 -15.17
C ALA A 2 -34.81 -17.85 -13.70
N ILE A 3 -34.99 -16.55 -13.43
CA ILE A 3 -34.94 -15.98 -12.06
C ILE A 3 -36.04 -16.55 -11.15
N ASN A 4 -37.24 -16.78 -11.69
CA ASN A 4 -38.33 -17.38 -10.91
C ASN A 4 -38.05 -18.83 -10.52
N ILE A 5 -37.32 -19.59 -11.33
CA ILE A 5 -37.03 -21.00 -11.05
C ILE A 5 -35.95 -21.11 -9.95
N LEU A 6 -34.90 -20.28 -10.00
CA LEU A 6 -33.88 -20.21 -8.95
C LEU A 6 -34.44 -19.67 -7.63
N ALA A 7 -35.33 -18.66 -7.69
CA ALA A 7 -35.99 -18.13 -6.49
C ALA A 7 -37.05 -19.09 -5.92
N GLN A 8 -37.76 -19.86 -6.75
CA GLN A 8 -38.78 -20.81 -6.27
C GLN A 8 -38.18 -22.15 -5.81
N LEU A 9 -37.03 -22.58 -6.34
CA LEU A 9 -36.41 -23.86 -5.99
C LEU A 9 -35.15 -23.73 -5.10
N GLY A 10 -34.43 -22.60 -5.16
CA GLY A 10 -33.16 -22.42 -4.44
C GLY A 10 -33.30 -21.87 -3.02
N LEU A 11 -34.22 -20.91 -2.82
CA LEU A 11 -34.56 -20.40 -1.48
C LEU A 11 -34.97 -21.50 -0.49
N PRO A 12 -35.89 -22.42 -0.84
CA PRO A 12 -36.32 -23.43 0.12
C PRO A 12 -35.21 -24.39 0.54
N PHE A 13 -34.32 -24.74 -0.40
CA PHE A 13 -33.14 -25.55 -0.13
C PHE A 13 -32.12 -24.83 0.78
N LEU A 14 -31.92 -23.52 0.59
CA LEU A 14 -31.02 -22.74 1.44
C LEU A 14 -31.58 -22.58 2.86
N VAL A 15 -32.88 -22.38 2.99
CA VAL A 15 -33.56 -22.27 4.30
C VAL A 15 -33.43 -23.58 5.08
N GLU A 16 -33.61 -24.73 4.44
CA GLU A 16 -33.43 -26.06 5.04
C GLU A 16 -31.99 -26.30 5.53
N ILE A 17 -30.99 -25.92 4.73
CA ILE A 17 -29.58 -26.05 5.14
C ILE A 17 -29.28 -25.15 6.34
N VAL A 18 -29.72 -23.89 6.30
CA VAL A 18 -29.45 -22.93 7.37
C VAL A 18 -30.20 -23.29 8.65
N SER A 19 -31.46 -23.73 8.58
CA SER A 19 -32.22 -24.18 9.75
C SER A 19 -31.60 -25.46 10.35
N GLY A 20 -31.11 -26.38 9.51
CA GLY A 20 -30.36 -27.57 9.93
C GLY A 20 -29.05 -27.23 10.67
N VAL A 21 -28.28 -26.27 10.16
CA VAL A 21 -27.05 -25.80 10.82
C VAL A 21 -27.36 -25.11 12.15
N LEU A 22 -28.38 -24.25 12.18
CA LEU A 22 -28.79 -23.53 13.40
C LEU A 22 -29.33 -24.47 14.48
N ARG A 23 -30.01 -25.57 14.11
CA ARG A 23 -30.42 -26.62 15.06
C ARG A 23 -29.24 -27.37 15.69
N GLY A 24 -28.14 -27.53 14.95
CA GLY A 24 -26.91 -28.14 15.47
C GLY A 24 -26.18 -27.28 16.49
N VAL A 25 -26.40 -25.96 16.48
CA VAL A 25 -25.87 -25.01 17.48
C VAL A 25 -26.82 -25.01 18.66
N ASN A 26 -26.53 -25.78 19.72
CA ASN A 26 -27.34 -25.91 20.95
C ASN A 26 -27.41 -24.59 21.75
N HIS A 27 -28.05 -23.56 21.20
CA HIS A 27 -28.26 -22.25 21.81
C HIS A 27 -29.73 -21.82 21.62
N PRO A 28 -30.41 -21.29 22.65
CA PRO A 28 -31.84 -20.98 22.58
C PRO A 28 -32.23 -20.08 21.40
N SER A 29 -31.44 -19.04 21.11
CA SER A 29 -31.71 -18.14 19.98
C SER A 29 -31.54 -18.80 18.61
N ALA A 30 -30.66 -19.80 18.50
CA ALA A 30 -30.44 -20.52 17.25
C ALA A 30 -31.60 -21.48 16.96
N GLN A 31 -32.13 -22.15 18.00
CA GLN A 31 -33.33 -22.98 17.90
C GLN A 31 -34.57 -22.17 17.52
N THR A 32 -34.81 -21.03 18.20
CA THR A 32 -35.93 -20.14 17.86
C THR A 32 -35.85 -19.62 16.41
N THR A 33 -34.64 -19.32 15.93
CA THR A 33 -34.45 -18.88 14.54
C THR A 33 -34.67 -20.02 13.55
N ALA A 34 -34.23 -21.23 13.86
CA ALA A 34 -34.45 -22.39 13.02
C ALA A 34 -35.94 -22.75 12.89
N ASP A 35 -36.70 -22.69 13.98
CA ASP A 35 -38.14 -22.97 13.95
C ASP A 35 -38.91 -21.89 13.17
N ALA A 36 -38.53 -20.62 13.31
CA ALA A 36 -39.10 -19.52 12.51
C ALA A 36 -38.80 -19.66 11.00
N LEU A 37 -37.62 -20.19 10.64
CA LEU A 37 -37.23 -20.47 9.26
C LEU A 37 -38.04 -21.64 8.67
N ASP A 38 -38.32 -22.69 9.45
CA ASP A 38 -39.17 -23.80 9.02
C ASP A 38 -40.63 -23.36 8.82
N ASP A 39 -41.15 -22.49 9.69
CA ASP A 39 -42.48 -21.89 9.51
C ASP A 39 -42.56 -21.02 8.26
N LEU A 40 -41.52 -20.20 8.02
CA LEU A 40 -41.39 -19.42 6.79
C LEU A 40 -41.35 -20.34 5.56
N GLN A 41 -40.63 -21.46 5.63
CA GLN A 41 -40.57 -22.45 4.55
C GLN A 41 -41.94 -23.06 4.22
N ASN A 42 -42.74 -23.37 5.25
CA ASN A 42 -44.10 -23.88 5.08
C ASN A 42 -45.03 -22.83 4.45
N THR A 43 -44.90 -21.55 4.82
CA THR A 43 -45.68 -20.46 4.22
C THR A 43 -45.31 -20.19 2.75
N ILE A 44 -44.03 -20.36 2.37
CA ILE A 44 -43.58 -20.31 0.97
C ILE A 44 -44.22 -21.45 0.16
N ASN A 45 -44.13 -22.69 0.67
CA ASN A 45 -44.63 -23.89 -0.01
C ASN A 45 -46.15 -23.90 -0.21
N THR A 46 -46.89 -23.26 0.71
CA THR A 46 -48.35 -23.13 0.64
C THR A 46 -48.82 -21.94 -0.20
N GLY A 47 -47.89 -21.16 -0.77
CA GLY A 47 -48.20 -20.01 -1.63
C GLY A 47 -48.67 -18.77 -0.86
N GLY A 48 -48.43 -18.68 0.44
CA GLY A 48 -48.87 -17.59 1.31
C GLY A 48 -48.11 -16.27 1.13
N LEU A 49 -46.99 -16.28 0.40
CA LEU A 49 -46.21 -15.08 0.12
C LEU A 49 -46.52 -14.55 -1.28
N SER A 50 -47.19 -13.39 -1.34
CA SER A 50 -47.43 -12.67 -2.58
C SER A 50 -46.10 -12.33 -3.26
N GLY A 51 -45.93 -12.75 -4.52
CA GLY A 51 -44.73 -12.46 -5.32
C GLY A 51 -44.44 -10.96 -5.50
N GLU A 52 -45.43 -10.09 -5.27
CA GLU A 52 -45.29 -8.64 -5.31
C GLU A 52 -44.45 -8.12 -4.13
N ALA A 53 -44.70 -8.61 -2.91
CA ALA A 53 -43.96 -8.22 -1.71
C ALA A 53 -42.51 -8.72 -1.74
N LEU A 54 -42.28 -9.92 -2.28
CA LEU A 54 -40.92 -10.46 -2.51
C LEU A 54 -40.17 -9.68 -3.60
N GLY A 55 -40.88 -9.27 -4.66
CA GLY A 55 -40.31 -8.42 -5.71
C GLY A 55 -39.89 -7.04 -5.19
N GLU A 56 -40.67 -6.44 -4.30
CA GLU A 56 -40.33 -5.16 -3.66
C GLU A 56 -39.18 -5.30 -2.67
N ALA A 57 -39.16 -6.36 -1.86
CA ALA A 57 -38.04 -6.66 -0.97
C ALA A 57 -36.73 -6.87 -1.75
N ASN A 58 -36.77 -7.57 -2.89
CA ASN A 58 -35.59 -7.74 -3.75
C ASN A 58 -35.08 -6.40 -4.31
N ARG A 59 -35.97 -5.51 -4.77
CA ARG A 59 -35.57 -4.17 -5.23
C ARG A 59 -34.89 -3.37 -4.11
N HIS A 60 -35.45 -3.43 -2.90
CA HIS A 60 -34.85 -2.75 -1.75
C HIS A 60 -33.49 -3.35 -1.36
N LEU A 61 -33.33 -4.67 -1.43
CA LEU A 61 -32.05 -5.35 -1.20
C LEU A 61 -31.00 -4.97 -2.27
N GLU A 62 -31.40 -4.87 -3.53
CA GLU A 62 -30.52 -4.41 -4.62
C GLU A 62 -30.04 -2.97 -4.39
N GLU A 63 -30.95 -2.07 -4.00
CA GLU A 63 -30.62 -0.68 -3.68
C GLU A 63 -29.69 -0.59 -2.46
N MET A 64 -29.99 -1.31 -1.38
CA MET A 64 -29.15 -1.38 -0.20
C MET A 64 -27.77 -1.97 -0.49
N ALA A 65 -27.69 -3.02 -1.30
CA ALA A 65 -26.43 -3.61 -1.73
C ALA A 65 -25.59 -2.59 -2.53
N ARG A 66 -26.24 -1.84 -3.43
CA ARG A 66 -25.58 -0.79 -4.21
C ARG A 66 -25.03 0.33 -3.31
N LEU A 67 -25.85 0.83 -2.38
CA LEU A 67 -25.43 1.87 -1.43
C LEU A 67 -24.25 1.41 -0.56
N LYS A 68 -24.29 0.15 -0.10
CA LYS A 68 -23.22 -0.43 0.71
C LYS A 68 -21.91 -0.59 -0.08
N ILE A 69 -21.98 -1.01 -1.34
CA ILE A 69 -20.80 -1.08 -2.22
C ILE A 69 -20.23 0.31 -2.46
N GLU A 70 -21.08 1.31 -2.69
CA GLU A 70 -20.64 2.69 -2.88
C GLU A 70 -19.97 3.26 -1.62
N GLU A 71 -20.55 3.04 -0.45
CA GLU A 71 -19.97 3.41 0.84
C GLU A 71 -18.60 2.75 1.07
N GLN A 72 -18.52 1.43 0.87
CA GLN A 72 -17.25 0.69 1.01
C GLN A 72 -16.19 1.20 0.03
N THR A 73 -16.57 1.53 -1.19
CA THR A 73 -15.66 2.09 -2.20
C THR A 73 -15.17 3.48 -1.80
N LYS A 74 -16.05 4.33 -1.25
CA LYS A 74 -15.68 5.66 -0.73
C LYS A 74 -14.72 5.53 0.45
N LEU A 75 -15.03 4.68 1.42
CA LEU A 75 -14.16 4.43 2.58
C LEU A 75 -12.78 3.92 2.14
N ALA A 76 -12.74 2.92 1.24
CA ALA A 76 -11.48 2.42 0.69
C ALA A 76 -10.71 3.50 -0.07
N GLY A 77 -11.41 4.38 -0.81
CA GLY A 77 -10.82 5.51 -1.50
C GLY A 77 -10.23 6.55 -0.55
N GLU A 78 -10.96 6.92 0.50
CA GLU A 78 -10.52 7.89 1.52
C GLU A 78 -9.31 7.36 2.32
N VAL A 79 -9.35 6.10 2.74
CA VAL A 79 -8.23 5.43 3.43
C VAL A 79 -6.98 5.40 2.55
N ASN A 80 -7.12 5.03 1.28
CA ASN A 80 -5.98 5.05 0.35
C ASN A 80 -5.46 6.48 0.10
N LYS A 81 -6.35 7.46 0.06
CA LYS A 81 -5.98 8.87 -0.11
C LYS A 81 -5.23 9.40 1.11
N SER A 82 -5.66 9.08 2.32
CA SER A 82 -4.98 9.50 3.55
C SER A 82 -3.63 8.81 3.69
N LEU A 83 -3.53 7.50 3.46
CA LEU A 83 -2.25 6.76 3.46
C LEU A 83 -1.24 7.35 2.47
N ARG A 84 -1.69 7.68 1.25
CA ARG A 84 -0.81 8.35 0.27
C ARG A 84 -0.38 9.73 0.72
N ALA A 85 -1.27 10.49 1.36
CA ALA A 85 -0.94 11.81 1.91
C ALA A 85 0.05 11.72 3.08
N GLU A 86 -0.07 10.70 3.94
CA GLU A 86 0.87 10.42 5.02
C GLU A 86 2.25 10.02 4.49
N ILE A 87 2.30 9.13 3.50
CA ILE A 87 3.57 8.73 2.86
C ILE A 87 4.20 9.90 2.11
N ALA A 88 3.38 10.75 1.48
CA ALA A 88 3.83 11.95 0.79
C ALA A 88 4.17 13.11 1.74
N SER A 89 3.82 13.01 3.04
CA SER A 89 4.20 13.96 4.07
C SER A 89 5.71 13.88 4.30
N ASN A 90 6.41 14.66 3.50
CA ASN A 90 7.87 14.66 3.40
C ASN A 90 8.44 15.50 4.53
N ASP A 91 8.50 14.95 5.75
CA ASP A 91 9.01 15.68 6.91
C ASP A 91 10.47 16.14 6.68
N PRO A 92 10.73 17.47 6.67
CA PRO A 92 12.07 18.01 6.52
C PRO A 92 13.05 17.53 7.60
N TYR A 93 12.57 17.18 8.79
CA TYR A 93 13.36 16.66 9.89
C TYR A 93 13.97 15.30 9.56
N VAL A 94 13.15 14.35 9.11
CA VAL A 94 13.59 12.99 8.72
C VAL A 94 14.59 13.05 7.55
N ARG A 95 14.38 13.96 6.59
CA ARG A 95 15.26 14.10 5.43
C ARG A 95 16.65 14.66 5.79
N ARG A 96 16.74 15.52 6.82
CA ARG A 96 18.00 16.14 7.26
C ARG A 96 18.74 15.32 8.30
N MET A 97 18.03 14.58 9.15
CA MET A 97 18.64 13.71 10.17
C MET A 97 19.61 12.69 9.58
N ARG A 98 19.16 12.13 8.46
CA ARG A 98 19.82 11.16 7.59
C ARG A 98 21.27 11.56 7.22
N PRO A 99 21.54 12.70 6.55
CA PRO A 99 22.90 13.19 6.29
C PRO A 99 23.64 13.77 7.51
N THR A 100 22.96 14.38 8.49
CA THR A 100 23.64 14.95 9.68
C THR A 100 24.35 13.88 10.50
N PHE A 101 23.77 12.67 10.59
CA PHE A 101 24.42 11.55 11.26
C PHE A 101 25.76 11.19 10.60
N GLY A 102 25.81 11.09 9.27
CA GLY A 102 27.04 10.81 8.55
C GLY A 102 28.11 11.89 8.74
N TYR A 103 27.72 13.16 8.75
CA TYR A 103 28.66 14.26 8.99
C TYR A 103 29.21 14.26 10.41
N LEU A 104 28.38 14.01 11.42
CA LEU A 104 28.84 13.89 12.80
C LEU A 104 29.82 12.72 12.96
N MET A 105 29.53 11.57 12.35
CA MET A 105 30.43 10.41 12.36
C MET A 105 31.78 10.69 11.68
N ALA A 106 31.77 11.41 10.55
CA ALA A 106 33.00 11.81 9.88
C ALA A 106 33.83 12.78 10.74
N LEU A 107 33.15 13.72 11.43
CA LEU A 107 33.79 14.66 12.34
C LEU A 107 34.39 13.96 13.55
N THR A 108 33.67 13.02 14.18
CA THR A 108 34.20 12.26 15.33
C THR A 108 35.38 11.40 14.93
N TRP A 109 35.33 10.76 13.75
CA TRP A 109 36.46 10.01 13.21
C TRP A 109 37.68 10.91 12.95
N ALA A 110 37.48 12.07 12.32
CA ALA A 110 38.56 13.03 12.10
C ALA A 110 39.19 13.48 13.43
N ALA A 111 38.37 13.83 14.42
CA ALA A 111 38.84 14.20 15.75
C ALA A 111 39.65 13.06 16.42
N GLN A 112 39.17 11.82 16.32
CA GLN A 112 39.87 10.64 16.84
C GLN A 112 41.24 10.47 16.16
N MET A 113 41.30 10.53 14.82
CA MET A 113 42.55 10.39 14.07
C MET A 113 43.54 11.53 14.36
N PHE A 114 43.06 12.76 14.53
CA PHE A 114 43.91 13.88 14.96
C PHE A 114 44.45 13.68 16.38
N GLY A 115 43.63 13.16 17.30
CA GLY A 115 44.07 12.81 18.65
C GLY A 115 45.20 11.77 18.64
N VAL A 116 45.06 10.71 17.82
CA VAL A 116 46.11 9.70 17.64
C VAL A 116 47.37 10.33 17.06
N ALA A 117 47.25 11.09 15.97
CA ALA A 117 48.38 11.72 15.32
C ALA A 117 49.14 12.65 16.28
N TYR A 118 48.42 13.42 17.10
CA TYR A 118 49.00 14.28 18.12
C TYR A 118 49.82 13.47 19.15
N ILE A 119 49.26 12.39 19.69
CA ILE A 119 49.94 11.55 20.69
C ILE A 119 51.16 10.86 20.08
N MET A 120 51.07 10.39 18.83
CA MET A 120 52.20 9.78 18.12
C MET A 120 53.40 10.72 18.00
N ILE A 121 53.15 12.02 17.75
CA ILE A 121 54.20 13.03 17.57
C ILE A 121 54.74 13.55 18.90
N PHE A 122 53.86 13.89 19.85
CA PHE A 122 54.25 14.62 21.07
C PHE A 122 54.42 13.72 22.29
N ASN A 123 53.69 12.60 22.37
CA ASN A 123 53.63 11.71 23.54
C ASN A 123 53.84 10.23 23.13
N THR A 124 54.88 9.95 22.33
CA THR A 124 55.11 8.63 21.72
C THR A 124 55.23 7.48 22.74
N ARG A 125 55.64 7.76 23.99
CA ARG A 125 55.70 6.75 25.07
C ARG A 125 54.33 6.19 25.43
N GLU A 126 53.27 6.97 25.27
CA GLU A 126 51.89 6.59 25.58
C GLU A 126 51.15 6.03 24.35
N ALA A 127 51.78 6.07 23.17
CA ALA A 127 51.15 5.67 21.92
C ALA A 127 50.60 4.24 21.94
N ILE A 128 51.33 3.30 22.55
CA ILE A 128 50.91 1.89 22.66
C ILE A 128 49.59 1.78 23.44
N LEU A 129 49.52 2.41 24.61
CA LEU A 129 48.32 2.40 25.45
C LEU A 129 47.10 3.00 24.74
N VAL A 130 47.32 4.05 23.96
CA VAL A 130 46.24 4.70 23.21
C VAL A 130 45.76 3.86 22.03
N ILE A 131 46.67 3.17 21.33
CA ILE A 131 46.31 2.24 20.26
C ILE A 131 45.48 1.08 20.80
N GLU A 132 45.88 0.48 21.93
CA GLU A 132 45.12 -0.57 22.61
C GLU A 132 43.73 -0.08 23.05
N ALA A 133 43.64 1.15 23.58
CA ALA A 133 42.36 1.75 23.92
C ALA A 133 41.45 1.91 22.69
N ILE A 134 41.99 2.35 21.56
CA ILE A 134 41.23 2.51 20.31
C ILE A 134 40.78 1.15 19.75
N GLU A 135 41.60 0.12 19.88
CA GLU A 135 41.22 -1.25 19.51
C GLU A 135 39.98 -1.70 20.28
N SER A 136 39.90 -1.38 21.58
CA SER A 136 38.72 -1.69 22.40
C SER A 136 37.44 -0.97 21.94
N LEU A 137 37.56 0.18 21.25
CA LEU A 137 36.43 0.88 20.62
C LEU A 137 35.99 0.21 19.29
N GLY A 138 36.68 -0.83 18.80
CA GLY A 138 36.36 -1.48 17.53
C GLY A 138 34.90 -1.96 17.44
N THR A 139 34.35 -2.49 18.54
CA THR A 139 32.96 -2.99 18.58
C THR A 139 31.94 -1.87 18.37
N ILE A 140 32.11 -0.70 19.00
CA ILE A 140 31.19 0.43 18.81
C ILE A 140 31.30 1.00 17.40
N TRP A 141 32.51 1.01 16.82
CA TRP A 141 32.73 1.42 15.43
C TRP A 141 32.11 0.47 14.43
N ALA A 142 32.19 -0.85 14.66
CA ALA A 142 31.56 -1.85 13.80
C ALA A 142 30.04 -1.63 13.73
N VAL A 143 29.39 -1.40 14.87
CA VAL A 143 27.96 -1.10 14.92
C VAL A 143 27.66 0.22 14.20
N ALA A 144 28.39 1.29 14.49
CA ALA A 144 28.14 2.60 13.88
C ALA A 144 28.30 2.59 12.35
N LEU A 145 29.34 1.91 11.85
CA LEU A 145 29.59 1.76 10.41
C LEU A 145 28.56 0.85 9.74
N SER A 146 28.04 -0.17 10.43
CA SER A 146 26.97 -1.03 9.90
C SER A 146 25.69 -0.23 9.63
N VAL A 147 25.31 0.65 10.57
CA VAL A 147 24.12 1.51 10.44
C VAL A 147 24.31 2.50 9.29
N LEU A 148 25.50 3.10 9.19
CA LEU A 148 25.84 3.99 8.08
C LEU A 148 25.79 3.25 6.73
N GLY A 149 26.27 2.00 6.67
CA GLY A 149 26.24 1.17 5.48
C GLY A 149 24.82 0.91 4.97
N ILE A 150 23.92 0.49 5.86
CA ILE A 150 22.49 0.30 5.53
C ILE A 150 21.86 1.61 5.05
N TYR A 151 22.19 2.70 5.73
CA TYR A 151 21.69 4.03 5.39
C TYR A 151 22.13 4.50 3.99
N VAL A 152 23.41 4.33 3.64
CA VAL A 152 23.94 4.64 2.31
C VAL A 152 23.33 3.74 1.23
N TYR A 153 23.14 2.45 1.52
CA TYR A 153 22.52 1.51 0.60
C TYR A 153 21.09 1.92 0.24
N LYS A 154 20.24 2.16 1.24
CA LYS A 154 18.87 2.65 1.03
C LYS A 154 18.83 3.97 0.26
N ARG A 155 19.72 4.91 0.61
CA ARG A 155 19.79 6.20 -0.09
C ARG A 155 20.22 6.06 -1.55
N SER A 156 21.08 5.10 -1.84
CA SER A 156 21.52 4.81 -3.20
C SER A 156 20.39 4.22 -4.04
N ASP A 157 19.60 3.32 -3.47
CA ASP A 157 18.41 2.76 -4.14
C ASP A 157 17.34 3.83 -4.41
N GLU A 158 17.09 4.73 -3.45
CA GLU A 158 16.20 5.88 -3.66
C GLU A 158 16.65 6.74 -4.85
N LYS A 159 17.96 7.03 -4.96
CA LYS A 159 18.53 7.79 -6.08
C LYS A 159 18.43 7.05 -7.41
N LYS A 160 18.65 5.73 -7.43
CA LYS A 160 18.51 4.90 -8.65
C LYS A 160 17.07 4.87 -9.15
N ALA A 161 16.10 4.77 -8.24
CA ALA A 161 14.69 4.84 -8.60
C ALA A 161 14.36 6.21 -9.20
N GLN A 162 14.82 7.30 -8.57
CA GLN A 162 14.62 8.65 -9.07
C GLN A 162 15.28 8.89 -10.44
N SER A 163 16.50 8.40 -10.66
CA SER A 163 17.17 8.54 -11.96
C SER A 163 16.43 7.78 -13.06
N LYS A 164 15.93 6.57 -12.77
CA LYS A 164 15.17 5.77 -13.74
C LYS A 164 13.90 6.49 -14.21
N PHE A 165 13.18 7.13 -13.29
CA PHE A 165 12.00 7.93 -13.64
C PHE A 165 12.36 9.14 -14.51
N PHE A 166 13.45 9.84 -14.18
CA PHE A 166 13.90 11.00 -14.96
C PHE A 166 14.22 10.65 -16.42
N TYR A 167 14.93 9.53 -16.66
CA TYR A 167 15.24 9.10 -18.03
C TYR A 167 13.99 8.71 -18.84
N ILE A 168 13.02 8.06 -18.22
CA ILE A 168 11.76 7.69 -18.90
C ILE A 168 10.98 8.94 -19.31
N GLU A 169 10.92 9.95 -18.44
CA GLU A 169 10.23 11.21 -18.72
C GLU A 169 10.90 12.00 -19.85
N GLU A 170 12.23 12.00 -19.91
CA GLU A 170 13.01 12.65 -20.97
C GLU A 170 12.86 11.95 -22.34
N GLU A 171 12.83 10.61 -22.34
CA GLU A 171 12.62 9.80 -23.54
C GLU A 171 11.19 9.97 -24.09
N GLU A 172 10.18 9.98 -23.21
CA GLU A 172 8.79 10.20 -23.60
C GLU A 172 8.55 11.62 -24.13
N HIS A 173 9.21 12.62 -23.53
CA HIS A 173 9.17 14.01 -23.99
C HIS A 173 9.84 14.18 -25.36
N SER A 174 11.01 13.56 -25.57
CA SER A 174 11.71 13.58 -26.86
C SER A 174 10.90 12.89 -27.97
N ALA A 175 10.32 11.72 -27.68
CA ALA A 175 9.46 11.01 -28.62
C ALA A 175 8.14 11.76 -28.96
N LYS A 176 7.67 12.64 -28.07
CA LYS A 176 6.54 13.55 -28.34
C LYS A 176 6.95 14.69 -29.27
N ILE A 177 8.16 15.25 -29.10
CA ILE A 177 8.69 16.28 -29.98
C ILE A 177 8.91 15.73 -31.40
N ASP A 178 9.52 14.56 -31.52
CA ASP A 178 9.80 13.96 -32.83
C ASP A 178 8.52 13.68 -33.61
N ARG A 179 7.48 13.12 -32.95
CA ARG A 179 6.15 12.95 -33.57
C ARG A 179 5.50 14.28 -33.98
N LYS A 180 5.70 15.34 -33.20
CA LYS A 180 5.17 16.68 -33.54
C LYS A 180 5.87 17.25 -34.77
N ILE A 181 7.19 17.07 -34.88
CA ILE A 181 7.95 17.52 -36.05
C ILE A 181 7.54 16.72 -37.29
N GLU A 182 7.37 15.40 -37.18
CA GLU A 182 6.95 14.56 -38.31
C GLU A 182 5.55 14.93 -38.82
N THR A 183 4.61 15.21 -37.90
CA THR A 183 3.27 15.68 -38.25
C THR A 183 3.29 17.06 -38.91
N ASP A 184 4.05 18.01 -38.36
CA ASP A 184 4.18 19.36 -38.94
C ASP A 184 4.83 19.33 -40.35
N ILE A 185 5.82 18.46 -40.58
CA ILE A 185 6.45 18.28 -41.91
C ILE A 185 5.45 17.68 -42.90
N LYS A 186 4.65 16.70 -42.50
CA LYS A 186 3.68 16.03 -43.38
C LYS A 186 2.56 16.98 -43.83
N VAL A 187 2.04 17.78 -42.90
CA VAL A 187 1.03 18.82 -43.18
C VAL A 187 1.59 19.88 -44.14
N LYS A 188 2.85 20.29 -43.94
CA LYS A 188 3.50 21.28 -44.81
C LYS A 188 3.84 20.72 -46.19
N GLY A 189 4.15 19.42 -46.29
CA GLY A 189 4.35 18.72 -47.56
C GLY A 189 3.07 18.61 -48.39
N GLU A 190 1.93 18.30 -47.77
CA GLU A 190 0.64 18.23 -48.47
C GLU A 190 0.19 19.59 -49.05
N HIS A 191 0.58 20.71 -48.43
CA HIS A 191 0.29 22.05 -48.96
C HIS A 191 1.15 22.43 -50.18
N ILE A 192 2.30 21.81 -50.41
CA ILE A 192 3.20 22.14 -51.53
C ILE A 192 2.83 21.40 -52.83
N TYR A 193 2.07 20.30 -52.74
CA TYR A 193 1.63 19.52 -53.91
C TYR A 193 0.19 19.81 -54.37
N ASN A 194 -0.50 20.75 -53.70
CA ASN A 194 -1.90 21.10 -53.98
C ASN A 194 -2.10 22.57 -54.45
N GLU A 195 -1.02 23.26 -54.83
CA GLU A 195 -1.04 24.51 -55.61
C GLU A 195 -0.50 24.26 -57.03
#